data_AF-A0A354Q8P1-F1
#
_entry.id   AF-A0A354Q8P1-F1
#
_cell.length_a   1.000
_cell.length_b   1.000
_cell.length_c   1.000
_cell.angle_alpha   90.00
_cell.angle_beta   90.00
_cell.angle_gamma   90.00
#
_symmetry.space_group_name_H-M   'P 1'
#
loop_
_entity.id
_entity.type
_entity.pdbx_description
1 polymer ?
#
loop_
_entity_poly.entity_id
_entity_poly.type
_entity_poly.pdbx_seq_one_letter_code
_entity_poly.pdbx_strand_id
1 'polypeptide(L)'
;MTSSSVSKPSFDVTCAVPRTGRTLHNFLRKLKSLDANNEEIDQILKVLAESKRRSTPDLQEALSFLQEISGKAPHCFSISVDRKRKQRPYRLGFLAYEWQIGKTKIRVEGEEPHNGSSLIKLDEVDFTVVGLDELLSMTQHYLGDPTNVTKWGMYNYQLDKPTSIRV
;
A
#
# COMPACT_ATOMS: atom_id res chain seq x y z
N MET A 1 -16.57 -30.07 -20.97
CA MET A 1 -15.55 -29.03 -20.70
C MET A 1 -16.27 -27.69 -20.65
N THR A 2 -16.61 -27.21 -19.46
CA THR A 2 -17.27 -25.92 -19.27
C THR A 2 -16.20 -24.84 -19.18
N SER A 3 -16.18 -23.96 -20.18
CA SER A 3 -15.31 -22.80 -20.23
C SER A 3 -15.62 -21.89 -19.04
N SER A 4 -14.71 -21.81 -18.08
CA SER A 4 -14.68 -20.77 -17.06
C SER A 4 -14.39 -19.44 -17.76
N SER A 5 -15.46 -18.72 -18.14
CA SER A 5 -15.35 -17.32 -18.48
C SER A 5 -14.92 -16.58 -17.22
N VAL A 6 -13.62 -16.34 -17.11
CA VAL A 6 -13.06 -15.42 -16.11
C VAL A 6 -13.66 -14.06 -16.44
N SER A 7 -14.73 -13.69 -15.74
CA SER A 7 -15.33 -12.37 -15.87
C SER A 7 -14.26 -11.35 -15.50
N LYS A 8 -13.86 -10.51 -16.45
CA LYS A 8 -12.99 -9.39 -16.15
C LYS A 8 -13.74 -8.52 -15.11
N PRO A 9 -13.10 -8.15 -13.99
CA PRO A 9 -13.74 -7.27 -13.03
C PRO A 9 -14.13 -5.96 -13.73
N SER A 10 -15.40 -5.55 -13.62
CA SER A 10 -15.86 -4.29 -14.23
C SER A 10 -15.65 -3.13 -13.25
N PHE A 11 -14.64 -2.32 -13.57
CA PHE A 11 -14.37 -1.02 -12.97
C PHE A 11 -13.81 -0.13 -14.08
N ASP A 12 -14.03 1.17 -13.98
CA ASP A 12 -13.51 2.13 -14.95
C ASP A 12 -12.06 2.49 -14.63
N VAL A 13 -11.71 2.49 -13.34
CA VAL A 13 -10.37 2.84 -12.85
C VAL A 13 -9.98 1.91 -11.71
N THR A 14 -8.72 1.45 -11.71
CA THR A 14 -8.11 0.81 -10.54
C THR A 14 -6.94 1.66 -10.02
N CYS A 15 -6.87 1.83 -8.71
CA CYS A 15 -5.71 2.45 -8.06
C CYS A 15 -5.29 1.68 -6.81
N ALA A 16 -4.00 1.74 -6.50
CA ALA A 16 -3.43 1.14 -5.30
C ALA A 16 -3.11 2.20 -4.25
N VAL A 17 -3.39 1.90 -2.98
CA VAL A 17 -3.10 2.77 -1.83
C VAL A 17 -2.48 1.97 -0.69
N PRO A 18 -1.70 2.59 0.21
CA PRO A 18 -1.22 1.94 1.41
C PRO A 18 -2.35 1.25 2.19
N ARG A 19 -2.12 0.03 2.68
CA ARG A 19 -3.10 -0.67 3.55
C ARG A 19 -3.41 0.07 4.84
N THR A 20 -2.52 0.96 5.29
CA THR A 20 -2.68 1.74 6.52
C THR A 20 -1.90 3.07 6.45
N GLY A 21 -2.11 3.94 7.43
CA GLY A 21 -1.27 5.13 7.66
C GLY A 21 -1.84 6.42 7.10
N ARG A 22 -1.02 7.49 7.13
CA ARG A 22 -1.46 8.85 6.81
C ARG A 22 -1.88 9.02 5.35
N THR A 23 -1.18 8.36 4.42
CA THR A 23 -1.50 8.43 2.99
C THR A 23 -2.88 7.86 2.70
N LEU A 24 -3.19 6.67 3.22
CA LEU A 24 -4.53 6.08 3.12
C LEU A 24 -5.59 7.01 3.73
N HIS A 25 -5.31 7.54 4.92
CA HIS A 25 -6.23 8.43 5.61
C HIS A 25 -6.55 9.70 4.78
N ASN A 26 -5.53 10.30 4.16
CA ASN A 26 -5.70 11.48 3.33
C ASN A 26 -6.45 11.14 2.04
N PHE A 27 -6.14 10.01 1.42
CA PHE A 27 -6.82 9.51 0.22
C PHE A 27 -8.32 9.32 0.48
N LEU A 28 -8.68 8.59 1.54
CA LEU A 28 -10.08 8.36 1.91
C LEU A 28 -10.82 9.67 2.18
N ARG A 29 -10.19 10.62 2.88
CA ARG A 29 -10.77 11.96 3.07
C ARG A 29 -10.96 12.73 1.77
N LYS A 30 -10.09 12.54 0.78
CA LYS A 30 -10.23 13.20 -0.52
C LYS A 30 -11.38 12.59 -1.32
N LEU A 31 -11.63 11.29 -1.22
CA LEU A 31 -12.80 10.64 -1.84
C LEU A 31 -14.12 11.25 -1.38
N LYS A 32 -14.23 11.66 -0.11
CA LYS A 32 -15.41 12.40 0.39
C LYS A 32 -15.73 13.66 -0.43
N SER A 33 -14.69 14.38 -0.88
CA SER A 33 -14.85 15.57 -1.72
C SER A 33 -15.22 15.27 -3.18
N LEU A 34 -15.20 13.99 -3.56
CA LEU A 34 -15.53 13.48 -4.89
C LEU A 34 -16.88 12.74 -4.88
N ASP A 35 -17.76 13.04 -3.92
CA ASP A 35 -19.10 12.45 -3.84
C ASP A 35 -19.14 10.93 -3.57
N ALA A 36 -18.03 10.35 -3.07
CA ALA A 36 -18.05 8.99 -2.53
C ALA A 36 -18.81 8.96 -1.20
N ASN A 37 -19.42 7.82 -0.86
CA ASN A 37 -20.23 7.66 0.34
C ASN A 37 -19.44 8.03 1.62
N ASN A 38 -19.87 9.11 2.27
CA ASN A 38 -19.17 9.69 3.40
C ASN A 38 -19.27 8.82 4.65
N GLU A 39 -20.43 8.21 4.88
CA GLU A 39 -20.71 7.34 6.02
C GLU A 39 -19.83 6.09 5.98
N GLU A 40 -19.72 5.44 4.81
CA GLU A 40 -18.83 4.30 4.61
C GLU A 40 -17.37 4.69 4.86
N ILE A 41 -16.93 5.82 4.30
CA ILE A 41 -15.55 6.30 4.50
C ILE A 41 -15.28 6.58 5.99
N ASP A 42 -16.21 7.18 6.71
CA ASP A 42 -16.06 7.47 8.13
C ASP A 42 -16.03 6.17 8.98
N GLN A 43 -16.83 5.17 8.63
CA GLN A 43 -16.75 3.83 9.23
C GLN A 43 -15.38 3.20 8.98
N ILE A 44 -14.87 3.31 7.75
CA ILE A 44 -13.56 2.75 7.39
C ILE A 44 -12.44 3.42 8.19
N LEU A 45 -12.45 4.75 8.27
CA LEU A 45 -11.47 5.52 9.03
C LEU A 45 -11.52 5.17 10.54
N LYS A 46 -12.71 4.96 11.08
CA LYS A 46 -12.90 4.54 12.48
C LYS A 46 -12.26 3.17 12.74
N VAL A 47 -12.53 2.18 11.89
CA VAL A 47 -11.94 0.83 12.00
C VAL A 47 -10.42 0.89 11.90
N LEU A 48 -9.86 1.67 10.96
CA LEU A 48 -8.41 1.83 10.81
C LEU A 48 -7.75 2.47 12.05
N ALA A 49 -8.42 3.44 12.68
CA ALA A 49 -7.95 4.05 13.91
C ALA A 49 -7.99 3.07 15.09
N GLU A 50 -9.04 2.28 15.20
CA GLU A 50 -9.18 1.24 16.23
C GLU A 50 -8.17 0.11 16.04
N SER A 51 -7.98 -0.34 14.80
CA SER A 51 -6.99 -1.35 14.40
C SER A 51 -5.57 -1.00 14.85
N LYS A 52 -5.18 0.27 14.76
CA LYS A 52 -3.88 0.74 15.26
C LYS A 52 -3.75 0.62 16.78
N ARG A 53 -4.85 0.77 17.53
CA ARG A 53 -4.87 0.64 19.00
C ARG A 53 -4.91 -0.82 19.43
N ARG A 54 -5.67 -1.66 18.71
CA ARG A 54 -5.84 -3.10 18.94
C ARG A 54 -4.79 -3.97 18.24
N SER A 55 -3.70 -3.37 17.73
CA SER A 55 -2.62 -4.15 17.12
C SER A 55 -2.00 -5.06 18.17
N THR A 56 -1.84 -6.35 17.84
CA THR A 56 -1.57 -7.43 18.80
C THR A 56 -0.53 -8.41 18.25
N PRO A 57 0.24 -9.10 19.11
CA PRO A 57 1.04 -10.25 18.70
C PRO A 57 0.23 -11.53 18.50
N ASP A 58 -1.02 -11.61 18.97
CA ASP A 58 -1.88 -12.78 18.80
C ASP A 58 -2.72 -12.67 17.52
N LEU A 59 -2.50 -13.62 16.59
CA LEU A 59 -3.28 -13.70 15.35
C LEU A 59 -4.77 -13.96 15.62
N GLN A 60 -5.11 -14.76 16.64
CA GLN A 60 -6.50 -15.08 16.96
C GLN A 60 -7.25 -13.83 17.42
N GLU A 61 -6.64 -13.01 18.28
CA GLU A 61 -7.22 -11.72 18.67
C GLU A 61 -7.48 -10.80 17.46
N ALA A 62 -6.55 -10.77 16.50
CA ALA A 62 -6.72 -9.98 15.27
C ALA A 62 -7.85 -10.54 14.37
N LEU A 63 -7.98 -11.86 14.28
CA LEU A 63 -9.07 -12.53 13.54
C LEU A 63 -10.43 -12.30 14.21
N SER A 64 -10.50 -12.39 15.54
CA SER A 64 -11.71 -12.05 16.29
C SER A 64 -12.13 -10.60 16.06
N PHE A 65 -11.17 -9.67 16.00
CA PHE A 65 -11.47 -8.28 15.65
C PHE A 65 -12.00 -8.14 14.20
N LEU A 66 -11.42 -8.86 13.24
CA LEU A 66 -11.94 -8.88 11.85
C LEU A 66 -13.38 -9.38 11.78
N GLN A 67 -13.70 -10.45 12.51
CA GLN A 67 -15.06 -11.01 12.60
C GLN A 67 -16.02 -10.00 13.25
N GLU A 68 -15.59 -9.32 14.32
CA GLU A 68 -16.40 -8.35 15.04
C GLU A 68 -16.86 -7.18 14.15
N ILE A 69 -15.98 -6.69 13.28
CA ILE A 69 -16.30 -5.54 12.40
C ILE A 69 -17.09 -5.93 11.15
N SER A 70 -17.14 -7.23 10.81
CA SER A 70 -17.80 -7.73 9.60
C SER A 70 -19.31 -7.42 9.56
N GLY A 71 -19.93 -7.06 10.68
CA GLY A 71 -21.33 -6.60 10.73
C GLY A 71 -21.50 -5.10 10.99
N LYS A 72 -20.41 -4.34 11.12
CA LYS A 72 -20.43 -2.93 11.59
C LYS A 72 -19.80 -1.94 10.60
N ALA A 73 -19.05 -2.43 9.62
CA ALA A 73 -18.30 -1.62 8.66
C ALA A 73 -18.25 -2.34 7.31
N PRO A 74 -17.88 -1.62 6.22
CA PRO A 74 -17.75 -2.23 4.89
C PRO A 74 -16.72 -3.36 4.88
N HIS A 75 -16.98 -4.40 4.10
CA HIS A 75 -16.11 -5.57 3.93
C HIS A 75 -14.87 -5.25 3.08
N CYS A 76 -14.02 -4.36 3.60
CA CYS A 76 -12.83 -3.85 2.92
C CYS A 76 -11.56 -4.06 3.76
N PHE A 77 -11.56 -5.02 4.68
CA PHE A 77 -10.47 -5.24 5.63
C PHE A 77 -9.88 -6.65 5.51
N SER A 78 -8.59 -6.74 5.80
CA SER A 78 -7.87 -8.01 5.96
C SER A 78 -6.87 -7.90 7.09
N ILE A 79 -6.35 -9.04 7.55
CA ILE A 79 -5.19 -9.05 8.43
C ILE A 79 -3.98 -8.50 7.66
N SER A 80 -3.33 -7.49 8.24
CA SER A 80 -2.10 -6.88 7.76
C SER A 80 -1.01 -7.10 8.80
N VAL A 81 0.17 -7.48 8.32
CA VAL A 81 1.35 -7.73 9.16
C VAL A 81 2.27 -6.51 9.13
N ASP A 82 2.34 -5.76 10.23
CA ASP A 82 3.31 -4.68 10.41
C ASP A 82 4.70 -5.26 10.69
N ARG A 83 5.47 -5.48 9.62
CA ARG A 83 6.84 -6.01 9.68
C ARG A 83 7.80 -5.12 10.48
N LYS A 84 7.47 -3.85 10.71
CA LYS A 84 8.30 -2.91 11.49
C LYS A 84 8.07 -3.04 13.00
N ARG A 85 7.01 -3.74 13.44
CA ARG A 85 6.61 -3.82 14.86
C ARG A 85 6.51 -5.27 15.33
N LYS A 86 7.66 -5.87 15.63
CA LYS A 86 7.76 -7.27 16.11
C LYS A 86 6.90 -7.60 17.34
N GLN A 87 6.63 -6.64 18.22
CA GLN A 87 5.84 -6.84 19.45
C GLN A 87 4.32 -6.82 19.22
N ARG A 88 3.86 -6.33 18.06
CA ARG A 88 2.43 -6.27 17.70
C ARG A 88 2.25 -6.31 16.18
N PRO A 89 2.68 -7.42 15.54
CA PRO A 89 2.68 -7.56 14.09
C PRO A 89 1.28 -7.55 13.48
N TYR A 90 0.25 -8.06 14.17
CA TYR A 90 -1.06 -8.24 13.57
C TYR A 90 -1.99 -7.07 13.85
N ARG A 91 -2.65 -6.61 12.79
CA ARG A 91 -3.71 -5.59 12.83
C ARG A 91 -4.59 -5.73 11.59
N LEU A 92 -5.68 -4.97 11.52
CA LEU A 92 -6.46 -4.84 10.29
C LEU A 92 -5.86 -3.77 9.38
N GLY A 93 -5.72 -4.10 8.11
CA GLY A 93 -5.42 -3.16 7.04
C GLY A 93 -6.56 -3.09 6.04
N PHE A 94 -6.63 -1.99 5.31
CA PHE A 94 -7.49 -1.87 4.14
C PHE A 94 -7.06 -2.91 3.09
N LEU A 95 -8.03 -3.67 2.60
CA LEU A 95 -7.85 -4.73 1.61
C LEU A 95 -8.20 -4.21 0.23
N ALA A 96 -9.46 -3.87 0.00
CA ALA A 96 -9.95 -3.35 -1.27
C ALA A 96 -11.36 -2.79 -1.07
N TYR A 97 -11.76 -1.81 -1.85
CA TYR A 97 -13.16 -1.40 -1.92
C TYR A 97 -13.48 -0.74 -3.27
N GLU A 98 -14.76 -0.77 -3.64
CA GLU A 98 -15.26 -0.17 -4.86
C GLU A 98 -16.17 1.01 -4.50
N TRP A 99 -15.89 2.18 -5.05
CA TRP A 99 -16.74 3.36 -4.93
C TRP A 99 -17.32 3.74 -6.28
N GLN A 100 -18.59 4.15 -6.27
CA GLN A 100 -19.22 4.83 -7.39
C GLN A 100 -19.05 6.34 -7.19
N ILE A 101 -18.44 7.03 -8.15
CA ILE A 101 -18.27 8.48 -8.17
C ILE A 101 -18.86 9.01 -9.48
N GLY A 102 -20.04 9.61 -9.40
CA GLY A 102 -20.80 10.00 -10.59
C GLY A 102 -21.03 8.79 -11.52
N LYS A 103 -20.47 8.83 -12.73
CA LYS A 103 -20.55 7.74 -13.71
C LYS A 103 -19.37 6.77 -13.65
N THR A 104 -18.37 7.04 -12.82
CA THR A 104 -17.12 6.29 -12.77
C THR A 104 -17.11 5.34 -11.56
N LYS A 105 -16.88 4.06 -11.82
CA LYS A 105 -16.63 3.05 -10.80
C LYS A 105 -15.14 2.91 -10.56
N ILE A 106 -14.68 3.21 -9.35
CA ILE A 106 -13.28 3.14 -8.96
C ILE A 106 -13.08 1.96 -8.03
N ARG A 107 -12.14 1.08 -8.38
CA ARG A 107 -11.65 0.02 -7.49
C ARG A 107 -10.35 0.47 -6.85
N VAL A 108 -10.32 0.46 -5.53
CA VAL A 108 -9.14 0.83 -4.75
C VAL A 108 -8.61 -0.42 -4.07
N GLU A 109 -7.37 -0.77 -4.38
CA GLU A 109 -6.67 -1.91 -3.80
C GLU A 109 -5.73 -1.43 -2.69
N GLY A 110 -5.81 -2.07 -1.54
CA GLY A 110 -4.89 -1.90 -0.43
C GLY A 110 -3.62 -2.68 -0.69
N GLU A 111 -2.54 -1.98 -1.02
CA GLU A 111 -1.22 -2.54 -1.25
C GLU A 111 -0.19 -1.83 -0.39
N GLU A 112 0.96 -2.46 -0.13
CA GLU A 112 2.07 -1.79 0.52
C GLU A 112 3.07 -1.36 -0.55
N PRO A 113 3.21 -0.04 -0.86
CA PRO A 113 4.05 0.43 -1.97
C PRO A 113 5.55 0.12 -1.79
N HIS A 114 5.96 -0.23 -0.57
CA HIS A 114 7.29 -0.78 -0.25
C HIS A 114 7.45 -2.26 -0.69
N ASN A 115 6.40 -2.91 -1.16
CA ASN A 115 6.47 -4.21 -1.84
C ASN A 115 6.40 -4.04 -3.37
N GLY A 116 6.02 -2.86 -3.88
CA GLY A 116 6.11 -2.55 -5.32
C GLY A 116 7.50 -2.01 -5.69
N SER A 117 7.91 -0.89 -5.10
CA SER A 117 9.14 -0.19 -5.53
C SER A 117 10.46 -0.89 -5.15
N SER A 118 10.47 -1.75 -4.12
CA SER A 118 11.69 -2.48 -3.70
C SER A 118 11.76 -3.95 -4.13
N LEU A 119 10.73 -4.46 -4.81
CA LEU A 119 10.76 -5.81 -5.42
C LEU A 119 10.75 -5.76 -6.93
N ILE A 120 10.37 -4.63 -7.52
CA ILE A 120 10.55 -4.38 -8.93
C ILE A 120 12.04 -4.16 -9.17
N LYS A 121 12.69 -5.14 -9.78
CA LYS A 121 14.03 -4.94 -10.31
C LYS A 121 13.93 -4.00 -11.52
N LEU A 122 14.93 -3.13 -11.69
CA LEU A 122 15.01 -2.19 -12.82
C LEU A 122 15.02 -2.88 -14.19
N ASP A 123 15.29 -4.19 -14.26
CA ASP A 123 15.20 -5.00 -15.48
C ASP A 123 13.79 -5.56 -15.76
N GLU A 124 12.86 -5.49 -14.80
CA GLU A 124 11.49 -6.01 -14.92
C GLU A 124 10.46 -4.93 -15.30
N VAL A 125 10.86 -3.66 -15.40
CA VAL A 125 9.99 -2.53 -15.80
C VAL A 125 10.34 -2.03 -17.18
N ASP A 126 9.53 -2.41 -18.15
CA ASP A 126 9.55 -1.84 -19.49
C ASP A 126 8.64 -0.59 -19.56
N PHE A 127 8.84 0.37 -18.65
CA PHE A 127 8.13 1.65 -18.63
C PHE A 127 9.05 2.84 -18.37
N THR A 128 9.32 3.55 -19.47
CA THR A 128 9.42 5.02 -19.60
C THR A 128 10.22 5.77 -18.54
N VAL A 129 11.45 6.09 -18.93
CA VAL A 129 12.23 7.35 -18.80
C VAL A 129 11.47 8.60 -18.30
N VAL A 130 10.75 8.52 -17.19
CA VAL A 130 10.19 9.69 -16.48
C VAL A 130 10.63 9.53 -15.04
N GLY A 131 11.59 10.33 -14.61
CA GLY A 131 12.30 10.11 -13.34
C GLY A 131 13.80 9.91 -13.50
N LEU A 132 14.28 9.51 -14.69
CA LEU A 132 15.71 9.28 -14.91
C LEU A 132 16.47 10.60 -14.99
N ASP A 133 15.87 11.63 -15.57
CA ASP A 133 16.41 12.98 -15.63
C ASP A 133 16.40 13.67 -14.26
N GLU A 134 15.41 13.45 -13.40
CA GLU A 134 15.48 13.89 -11.99
C GLU A 134 16.54 13.12 -11.22
N LEU A 135 16.69 11.82 -11.46
CA LEU A 135 17.73 11.00 -10.85
C LEU A 135 19.13 11.42 -11.30
N LEU A 136 19.30 11.72 -12.60
CA LEU A 136 20.54 12.22 -13.19
C LEU A 136 20.85 13.65 -12.76
N SER A 137 19.84 14.52 -12.64
CA SER A 137 20.01 15.90 -12.15
C SER A 137 20.39 15.94 -10.68
N MET A 138 19.79 15.07 -9.86
CA MET A 138 20.13 14.91 -8.44
C MET A 138 21.48 14.22 -8.21
N THR A 139 21.99 13.47 -9.21
CA THR A 139 23.27 12.76 -9.13
C THR A 139 24.40 13.40 -9.92
N GLN A 140 24.14 14.53 -10.60
CA GLN A 140 25.11 15.25 -11.42
C GLN A 140 26.36 15.68 -10.62
N HIS A 141 26.19 15.99 -9.33
CA HIS A 141 27.28 16.28 -8.40
C HIS A 141 28.25 15.10 -8.23
N TYR A 142 27.76 13.86 -8.26
CA TYR A 142 28.58 12.65 -8.13
C TYR A 142 29.30 12.25 -9.44
N LEU A 143 28.89 12.81 -10.58
CA LEU A 143 29.55 12.57 -11.87
C LEU A 143 30.81 13.43 -12.07
N GLY A 144 31.00 14.49 -11.27
CA GLY A 144 32.17 15.37 -11.31
C GLY A 144 33.43 14.76 -10.67
N ASP A 145 33.27 13.83 -9.72
CA ASP A 145 34.34 13.01 -9.15
C ASP A 145 33.87 11.54 -9.03
N PRO A 146 34.15 10.71 -10.05
CA PRO A 146 33.69 9.32 -10.12
C PRO A 146 34.23 8.41 -9.02
N THR A 147 35.27 8.81 -8.27
CA THR A 147 35.80 8.00 -7.15
C THR A 147 34.87 7.99 -5.95
N ASN A 148 33.94 8.93 -5.86
CA ASN A 148 32.87 8.96 -4.85
C ASN A 148 31.65 8.11 -5.25
N VAL A 149 31.68 7.43 -6.41
CA VAL A 149 30.58 6.59 -6.91
C VAL A 149 30.92 5.10 -6.75
N THR A 150 30.59 4.53 -5.59
CA THR A 150 30.86 3.12 -5.25
C THR A 150 29.72 2.18 -5.65
N LYS A 151 29.25 2.27 -6.91
CA LYS A 151 28.31 1.38 -7.64
C LYS A 151 27.18 0.66 -6.86
N TRP A 152 25.96 1.01 -7.28
CA TRP A 152 24.66 0.73 -6.65
C TRP A 152 24.13 -0.72 -6.60
N GLY A 153 24.76 -1.70 -7.25
CA GLY A 153 24.13 -3.01 -7.50
C GLY A 153 24.64 -4.22 -6.70
N MET A 154 25.79 -4.14 -6.02
CA MET A 154 26.56 -5.36 -5.66
C MET A 154 26.77 -5.60 -4.15
N TYR A 155 26.12 -4.83 -3.26
CA TYR A 155 26.37 -4.92 -1.81
C TYR A 155 25.28 -5.64 -0.99
N ASN A 156 24.16 -6.03 -1.60
CA ASN A 156 22.95 -6.38 -0.83
C ASN A 156 22.80 -7.85 -0.40
N TYR A 157 23.76 -8.73 -0.69
CA TYR A 157 23.58 -10.16 -0.37
C TYR A 157 24.24 -10.65 0.92
N GLN A 158 25.19 -9.92 1.54
CA GLN A 158 25.98 -10.51 2.65
C GLN A 158 26.46 -9.55 3.76
N LEU A 159 25.71 -8.51 4.15
CA LEU A 159 26.15 -7.65 5.26
C LEU A 159 25.09 -7.40 6.34
N ASP A 160 25.59 -7.46 7.58
CA ASP A 160 24.86 -7.21 8.81
C ASP A 160 24.38 -5.76 8.85
N LYS A 161 23.10 -5.55 9.10
CA LYS A 161 22.39 -4.29 8.79
C LYS A 161 22.55 -3.24 9.89
N PRO A 162 23.09 -2.03 9.61
CA PRO A 162 22.75 -0.85 10.37
C PRO A 162 21.90 0.10 9.52
N THR A 163 20.73 0.40 10.09
CA THR A 163 19.94 1.62 9.89
C THR A 163 19.34 1.87 8.51
N SER A 164 18.02 1.70 8.45
CA SER A 164 17.16 1.95 7.30
C SER A 164 17.22 3.42 6.85
N ILE A 165 17.77 3.71 5.68
CA ILE A 165 17.51 4.98 5.00
C ILE A 165 16.09 4.89 4.42
N ARG A 166 15.22 5.81 4.83
CA ARG A 166 13.85 5.94 4.34
C ARG A 166 13.79 7.09 3.34
N VAL A 167 13.30 6.81 2.14
CA VAL A 167 12.71 7.80 1.24
C VAL A 167 11.25 8.00 1.63
#